data_AF-A0A958C6D0-F1
#
_entry.id   AF-A0A958C6D0-F1
#
_cell.length_a   1.000
_cell.length_b   1.000
_cell.length_c   1.000
_cell.angle_alpha   90.00
_cell.angle_beta   90.00
_cell.angle_gamma   90.00
#
_symmetry.space_group_name_H-M   'P 1'
#
loop_
_entity.id
_entity.type
_entity.pdbx_description
1 polymer ?
#
loop_
_entity_poly.entity_id
_entity_poly.type
_entity_poly.pdbx_seq_one_letter_code
_entity_poly.pdbx_strand_id
1 'polypeptide(L)'
;DDGALTFCVVGGGPTGVETAGALAEFLHFVAEEDYPNLPIKETAQVILLEAGPHLLGPFKPKLQKYAQKTLEKLGVSVRTGQIVTEIAPTHVTLKSGEVIKTHTLIWGAGIQVNPLAHSLGVEQGKGGRIPVEDDLRLKDHPEVFVVGDIAIITDTKKDRQLPQLGSVAQQAGHHAGENIARLVQGKPAEPFEYRDKGTMATIGRGAAVVEMPEHGTMTGHAAWLAWMAVHAALLSGGEEKTTTIVDWGWNVATKKRGKRIMVTDEDVLSGDTEE
;
A
#
# COMPACT_ATOMS: atom_id res chain seq x y z
N ASP A 1 -17.48 -0.19 -26.50
CA ASP A 1 -16.78 -0.35 -25.22
C ASP A 1 -16.53 1.02 -24.62
N ASP A 2 -17.22 1.31 -23.51
CA ASP A 2 -17.15 2.54 -22.73
C ASP A 2 -16.15 2.45 -21.57
N GLY A 3 -15.40 1.35 -21.46
CA GLY A 3 -14.38 1.17 -20.42
C GLY A 3 -14.89 0.52 -19.14
N ALA A 4 -16.08 -0.08 -19.15
CA ALA A 4 -16.66 -0.76 -17.98
C ALA A 4 -15.76 -1.87 -17.42
N LEU A 5 -15.01 -2.57 -18.27
CA LEU A 5 -14.05 -3.62 -17.87
C LEU A 5 -12.59 -3.14 -17.86
N THR A 6 -12.36 -1.82 -17.96
CA THR A 6 -11.04 -1.21 -17.75
C THR A 6 -10.93 -0.71 -16.32
N PHE A 7 -9.98 -1.24 -15.58
CA PHE A 7 -9.71 -0.89 -14.20
C PHE A 7 -8.40 -0.11 -14.12
N CYS A 8 -8.46 1.12 -13.61
CA CYS A 8 -7.28 1.97 -13.50
C CYS A 8 -6.80 2.03 -12.05
N VAL A 9 -5.55 1.66 -11.81
CA VAL A 9 -4.87 1.80 -10.52
C VAL A 9 -3.84 2.91 -10.64
N VAL A 10 -3.90 3.90 -9.75
CA VAL A 10 -2.98 5.05 -9.75
C VAL A 10 -2.04 4.96 -8.56
N GLY A 11 -0.74 5.02 -8.82
CA GLY A 11 0.34 4.96 -7.83
C GLY A 11 1.11 3.65 -7.88
N GLY A 12 2.37 3.70 -8.31
CA GLY A 12 3.29 2.57 -8.43
C GLY A 12 4.00 2.18 -7.14
N GLY A 13 3.54 2.66 -5.98
CA GLY A 13 4.03 2.19 -4.68
C GLY A 13 3.57 0.77 -4.34
N PRO A 14 3.94 0.22 -3.17
CA PRO A 14 3.52 -1.12 -2.75
C PRO A 14 2.01 -1.36 -2.89
N THR A 15 1.18 -0.45 -2.36
CA THR A 15 -0.28 -0.57 -2.42
C THR A 15 -0.83 -0.72 -3.84
N GLY A 16 -0.40 0.13 -4.79
CA GLY A 16 -0.91 0.04 -6.15
C GLY A 16 -0.36 -1.16 -6.92
N VAL A 17 0.89 -1.56 -6.67
CA VAL A 17 1.46 -2.81 -7.23
C VAL A 17 0.69 -4.04 -6.74
N GLU A 18 0.44 -4.12 -5.44
CA GLU A 18 -0.33 -5.21 -4.82
C GLU A 18 -1.77 -5.25 -5.33
N THR A 19 -2.39 -4.07 -5.45
CA THR A 19 -3.78 -3.95 -5.91
C THR A 19 -3.92 -4.33 -7.39
N ALA A 20 -3.06 -3.80 -8.26
CA ALA A 20 -3.08 -4.12 -9.69
C ALA A 20 -2.84 -5.62 -9.94
N GLY A 21 -1.88 -6.20 -9.20
CA GLY A 21 -1.60 -7.62 -9.24
C GLY A 21 -2.78 -8.49 -8.81
N ALA A 22 -3.35 -8.21 -7.64
CA ALA A 22 -4.51 -8.95 -7.13
C ALA A 22 -5.74 -8.83 -8.04
N LEU A 23 -5.94 -7.66 -8.66
CA LEU A 23 -7.04 -7.45 -9.60
C LEU A 23 -6.84 -8.22 -10.90
N ALA A 24 -5.63 -8.23 -11.46
CA ALA A 24 -5.33 -9.02 -12.65
C ALA A 24 -5.51 -10.53 -12.40
N GLU A 25 -5.09 -11.02 -11.23
CA GLU A 25 -5.32 -12.42 -10.85
C GLU A 25 -6.80 -12.75 -10.70
N PHE A 26 -7.57 -11.86 -10.08
CA PHE A 26 -9.00 -12.03 -9.98
C PHE A 26 -9.65 -12.12 -11.35
N LEU A 27 -9.35 -11.18 -12.25
CA LEU A 27 -9.93 -11.15 -13.60
C LEU A 27 -9.56 -12.40 -14.42
N HIS A 28 -8.32 -12.87 -14.33
CA HIS A 28 -7.84 -13.99 -15.16
C HIS A 28 -8.12 -15.38 -14.59
N PHE A 29 -8.30 -15.53 -13.28
CA PHE A 29 -8.41 -16.85 -12.65
C PHE A 29 -9.75 -17.09 -11.95
N VAL A 30 -10.54 -16.04 -11.69
CA VAL A 30 -11.76 -16.15 -10.89
C VAL A 30 -12.97 -15.59 -11.64
N ALA A 31 -12.86 -14.37 -12.18
CA ALA A 31 -14.00 -13.67 -12.77
C ALA A 31 -14.59 -14.39 -14.00
N GLU A 32 -13.79 -15.17 -14.74
CA GLU A 32 -14.29 -15.97 -15.87
C GLU A 32 -15.26 -17.08 -15.42
N GLU A 33 -15.01 -17.73 -14.27
CA GLU A 33 -15.94 -18.74 -13.72
C GLU A 33 -17.22 -18.09 -13.20
N ASP A 34 -17.11 -16.90 -12.60
CA ASP A 34 -18.22 -16.23 -11.91
C ASP A 34 -19.10 -15.40 -12.86
N TYR A 35 -18.56 -14.88 -13.97
CA TYR A 35 -19.26 -14.02 -14.93
C TYR A 35 -19.14 -14.54 -16.38
N PRO A 36 -19.68 -15.73 -16.69
CA PRO A 36 -19.51 -16.37 -18.00
C PRO A 36 -20.14 -15.60 -19.16
N ASN A 37 -21.04 -14.66 -18.89
CA ASN A 37 -21.70 -13.83 -19.90
C ASN A 37 -20.91 -12.56 -20.24
N LEU A 38 -19.83 -12.25 -19.52
CA LEU A 38 -18.98 -11.10 -19.79
C LEU A 38 -17.74 -11.52 -20.58
N PRO A 39 -17.30 -10.74 -21.58
CA PRO A 39 -16.10 -11.04 -22.37
C PRO A 39 -14.83 -10.64 -21.59
N ILE A 40 -14.67 -11.16 -20.36
CA ILE A 40 -13.60 -10.77 -19.42
C ILE A 40 -12.23 -11.01 -20.06
N LYS A 41 -12.04 -12.17 -20.68
CA LYS A 41 -10.75 -12.56 -21.26
C LYS A 41 -10.34 -11.71 -22.46
N GLU A 42 -11.32 -11.25 -23.24
CA GLU A 42 -11.11 -10.49 -24.46
C GLU A 42 -10.97 -8.99 -24.19
N THR A 43 -11.65 -8.47 -23.16
CA THR A 43 -11.85 -7.02 -22.99
C THR A 43 -11.40 -6.46 -21.64
N ALA A 44 -11.30 -7.28 -20.59
CA ALA A 44 -10.91 -6.76 -19.29
C ALA A 44 -9.44 -6.34 -19.27
N GLN A 45 -9.17 -5.16 -18.71
CA GLN A 45 -7.84 -4.61 -18.64
C GLN A 45 -7.57 -4.00 -17.27
N VAL A 46 -6.39 -4.26 -16.71
CA VAL A 46 -5.87 -3.51 -15.57
C VAL A 46 -4.76 -2.60 -16.07
N ILE A 47 -4.88 -1.29 -15.80
CA ILE A 47 -3.87 -0.29 -16.11
C ILE A 47 -3.29 0.24 -14.80
N LEU A 48 -1.97 0.11 -14.61
CA LEU A 48 -1.27 0.70 -13.47
C LEU A 48 -0.51 1.94 -13.93
N LEU A 49 -0.93 3.11 -13.45
CA LEU A 49 -0.31 4.41 -13.75
C LEU A 49 0.64 4.81 -12.63
N GLU A 50 1.87 5.19 -12.97
CA GLU A 50 2.86 5.73 -12.04
C GLU A 50 3.50 7.01 -12.59
N ALA A 51 3.56 8.04 -11.75
CA ALA A 51 4.09 9.36 -12.13
C ALA A 51 5.61 9.35 -12.30
N GLY A 52 6.32 8.59 -11.46
CA GLY A 52 7.75 8.40 -11.52
C GLY A 52 8.18 7.43 -12.63
N PRO A 53 9.50 7.26 -12.82
CA PRO A 53 10.04 6.42 -13.89
C PRO A 53 9.90 4.91 -13.60
N HIS A 54 9.68 4.52 -12.34
CA HIS A 54 9.73 3.14 -11.89
C HIS A 54 8.65 2.84 -10.85
N LEU A 55 8.09 1.63 -10.91
CA LEU A 55 7.34 1.06 -9.80
C LEU A 55 8.26 0.82 -8.60
N LEU A 56 7.68 0.81 -7.39
CA LEU A 56 8.38 0.58 -6.14
C LEU A 56 9.61 1.48 -5.99
N GLY A 57 9.44 2.79 -6.22
CA GLY A 57 10.53 3.78 -6.27
C GLY A 57 11.59 3.67 -5.17
N PRO A 58 11.26 3.40 -3.89
CA PRO A 58 12.24 3.25 -2.82
C PRO A 58 13.11 1.96 -2.89
N PHE A 59 12.71 0.96 -3.67
CA PHE A 59 13.40 -0.32 -3.76
C PHE A 59 14.56 -0.27 -4.75
N LYS A 60 15.53 -1.19 -4.64
CA LYS A 60 16.64 -1.31 -5.60
C LYS A 60 16.15 -1.56 -7.04
N PRO A 61 16.85 -1.03 -8.08
CA PRO A 61 16.42 -1.14 -9.48
C PRO A 61 16.09 -2.55 -9.98
N LYS A 62 16.79 -3.58 -9.47
CA LYS A 62 16.50 -4.97 -9.84
C LYS A 62 15.13 -5.45 -9.35
N LEU A 63 14.67 -4.96 -8.20
CA LEU A 63 13.36 -5.30 -7.62
C LEU A 63 12.25 -4.55 -8.37
N GLN A 64 12.48 -3.28 -8.70
CA GLN A 64 11.59 -2.48 -9.55
C GLN A 64 11.35 -3.16 -10.90
N LYS A 65 12.44 -3.56 -11.58
CA LYS A 65 12.38 -4.28 -12.87
C LYS A 65 11.69 -5.64 -12.76
N TYR A 66 11.90 -6.35 -11.66
CA TYR A 66 11.24 -7.62 -11.40
C TYR A 66 9.73 -7.43 -11.22
N ALA A 67 9.31 -6.44 -10.44
CA ALA A 67 7.90 -6.13 -10.19
C ALA A 67 7.17 -5.77 -11.48
N GLN A 68 7.71 -4.83 -12.27
CA GLN A 68 7.14 -4.44 -13.56
C GLN A 68 6.96 -5.65 -14.48
N LYS A 69 8.02 -6.43 -14.71
CA LYS A 69 7.96 -7.61 -15.58
C LYS A 69 6.96 -8.66 -15.11
N THR A 70 6.78 -8.78 -13.79
CA THR A 70 5.83 -9.75 -13.22
C THR A 70 4.40 -9.29 -13.44
N LEU A 71 4.09 -8.01 -13.20
CA LEU A 71 2.77 -7.44 -13.48
C LEU A 71 2.41 -7.52 -14.98
N GLU A 72 3.35 -7.18 -15.86
CA GLU A 72 3.16 -7.27 -17.31
C GLU A 72 2.87 -8.72 -17.75
N LYS A 73 3.53 -9.72 -17.14
CA LYS A 73 3.22 -11.14 -17.38
C LYS A 73 1.84 -11.56 -16.86
N LEU A 74 1.33 -10.89 -15.83
CA LEU A 74 -0.03 -11.07 -15.34
C LEU A 74 -1.06 -10.32 -16.21
N GLY A 75 -0.64 -9.61 -17.26
CA GLY A 75 -1.51 -8.87 -18.18
C GLY A 75 -1.84 -7.44 -17.76
N VAL A 76 -1.16 -6.91 -16.73
CA VAL A 76 -1.32 -5.51 -16.32
C VAL A 76 -0.58 -4.59 -17.31
N SER A 77 -1.27 -3.56 -17.81
CA SER A 77 -0.66 -2.46 -18.57
C SER A 77 0.02 -1.50 -17.61
N VAL A 78 1.32 -1.70 -17.36
CA VAL A 78 2.13 -0.80 -16.52
C VAL A 78 2.57 0.42 -17.34
N ARG A 79 2.21 1.62 -16.89
CA ARG A 79 2.57 2.88 -17.55
C ARG A 79 3.24 3.84 -16.55
N THR A 80 4.56 3.93 -16.62
CA THR A 80 5.37 4.88 -15.84
C THR A 80 5.50 6.23 -16.54
N GLY A 81 5.87 7.28 -15.80
CA GLY A 81 5.91 8.65 -16.30
C GLY A 81 4.53 9.25 -16.59
N GLN A 82 3.45 8.59 -16.19
CA GLN A 82 2.07 9.03 -16.45
C GLN A 82 1.51 9.73 -15.22
N ILE A 83 1.17 11.01 -15.38
CA ILE A 83 0.59 11.83 -14.31
C ILE A 83 -0.89 11.99 -14.60
N VAL A 84 -1.74 11.55 -13.67
CA VAL A 84 -3.18 11.83 -13.71
C VAL A 84 -3.43 13.28 -13.30
N THR A 85 -4.24 13.99 -14.08
CA THR A 85 -4.59 15.40 -13.84
C THR A 85 -6.07 15.61 -13.56
N GLU A 86 -6.93 14.70 -13.99
CA GLU A 86 -8.38 14.79 -13.80
C GLU A 86 -8.96 13.39 -13.64
N ILE A 87 -9.95 13.26 -12.77
CA ILE A 87 -10.75 12.06 -12.57
C ILE A 87 -12.21 12.45 -12.74
N ALA A 88 -12.91 11.71 -13.61
CA ALA A 88 -14.34 11.86 -13.86
C ALA A 88 -15.05 10.50 -13.70
N PRO A 89 -16.39 10.45 -13.65
CA PRO A 89 -17.12 9.21 -13.38
C PRO A 89 -16.86 8.06 -14.37
N THR A 90 -16.44 8.37 -15.60
CA THR A 90 -16.27 7.38 -16.69
C THR A 90 -14.91 7.45 -17.37
N HIS A 91 -13.98 8.29 -16.87
CA HIS A 91 -12.65 8.40 -17.43
C HIS A 91 -11.64 9.04 -16.47
N VAL A 92 -10.37 8.89 -16.82
CA VAL A 92 -9.24 9.58 -16.20
C VAL A 92 -8.43 10.28 -17.30
N THR A 93 -8.03 11.53 -17.05
CA THR A 93 -7.20 12.31 -17.99
C THR A 93 -5.77 12.37 -17.49
N LEU A 94 -4.83 12.05 -18.37
CA LEU A 94 -3.40 12.18 -18.12
C LEU A 94 -2.91 13.58 -18.49
N LYS A 95 -1.77 13.99 -17.93
CA LYS A 95 -1.09 15.25 -18.22
C LYS A 95 -0.73 15.42 -19.71
N SER A 96 -0.57 14.31 -20.43
CA SER A 96 -0.36 14.30 -21.89
C SER A 96 -1.60 14.74 -22.69
N GLY A 97 -2.77 14.81 -22.06
CA GLY A 97 -4.07 14.97 -22.71
C GLY A 97 -4.73 13.64 -23.11
N GLU A 98 -4.06 12.50 -22.91
CA GLU A 98 -4.67 11.19 -23.12
C GLU A 98 -5.83 10.96 -22.14
N VAL A 99 -6.96 10.48 -22.66
CA VAL A 99 -8.14 10.11 -21.88
C VAL A 99 -8.29 8.60 -21.87
N ILE A 100 -8.25 8.00 -20.68
CA ILE A 100 -8.47 6.57 -20.48
C ILE A 100 -9.89 6.40 -19.96
N LYS A 101 -10.73 5.66 -20.71
CA LYS A 101 -12.08 5.31 -20.27
C LYS A 101 -12.02 4.26 -19.17
N THR A 102 -12.69 4.51 -18.06
CA THR A 102 -12.76 3.59 -16.92
C THR A 102 -13.89 4.01 -15.99
N HIS A 103 -14.65 3.04 -15.50
CA HIS A 103 -15.64 3.27 -14.45
C HIS A 103 -15.08 2.96 -13.05
N THR A 104 -13.93 2.29 -12.98
CA THR A 104 -13.30 1.90 -11.72
C THR A 104 -11.89 2.43 -11.65
N LEU A 105 -11.72 3.51 -10.89
CA LEU A 105 -10.41 4.06 -10.56
C LEU A 105 -10.08 3.78 -9.09
N ILE A 106 -8.90 3.23 -8.86
CA ILE A 106 -8.35 2.94 -7.53
C ILE A 106 -7.16 3.86 -7.30
N TRP A 107 -7.26 4.76 -6.33
CA TRP A 107 -6.23 5.74 -6.02
C TRP A 107 -5.36 5.29 -4.85
N GLY A 108 -4.14 4.83 -5.16
CA GLY A 108 -3.12 4.41 -4.19
C GLY A 108 -1.91 5.35 -4.11
N ALA A 109 -2.06 6.59 -4.58
CA ALA A 109 -0.97 7.57 -4.70
C ALA A 109 -1.09 8.72 -3.71
N GLY A 110 0.03 9.13 -3.12
CA GLY A 110 0.10 10.31 -2.27
C GLY A 110 -0.55 10.14 -0.90
N ILE A 111 0.06 10.73 0.12
CA ILE A 111 -0.48 10.80 1.47
C ILE A 111 -0.47 12.27 1.86
N GLN A 112 -1.57 12.73 2.43
CA GLN A 112 -1.67 14.02 3.11
C GLN A 112 -2.10 13.75 4.54
N VAL A 113 -1.61 14.59 5.46
CA VAL A 113 -2.06 14.52 6.85
C VAL A 113 -3.52 14.94 6.97
N ASN A 114 -4.16 14.54 8.07
CA ASN A 114 -5.50 15.00 8.38
C ASN A 114 -5.53 16.56 8.46
N PRO A 115 -6.54 17.23 7.86
CA PRO A 115 -6.66 18.70 7.93
C PRO A 115 -6.64 19.28 9.34
N LEU A 116 -6.99 18.50 10.37
CA LEU A 116 -6.86 18.86 11.79
C LEU A 116 -5.44 19.29 12.15
N ALA A 117 -4.40 18.78 11.46
CA ALA A 117 -3.03 19.22 11.68
C ALA A 117 -2.89 20.75 11.50
N HIS A 118 -3.64 21.35 10.55
CA HIS A 118 -3.61 22.79 10.29
C HIS A 118 -4.18 23.63 11.43
N SER A 119 -5.09 23.08 12.24
CA SER A 119 -5.63 23.81 13.39
C SER A 119 -4.68 23.83 14.59
N LEU A 120 -3.56 23.09 14.56
CA LEU A 120 -2.61 23.02 15.67
C LEU A 120 -1.74 24.28 15.79
N GLY A 121 -1.67 25.12 14.75
CA GLY A 121 -0.87 26.35 14.78
C GLY A 121 0.64 26.13 14.85
N VAL A 122 1.10 24.91 14.53
CA VAL A 122 2.52 24.52 14.55
C VAL A 122 3.13 24.61 13.16
N GLU A 123 4.46 24.70 13.08
CA GLU A 123 5.16 24.61 11.81
C GLU A 123 4.85 23.29 11.11
N GLN A 124 4.58 23.34 9.81
CA GLN A 124 4.34 22.17 8.98
C GLN A 124 5.27 22.16 7.79
N GLY A 125 5.82 20.98 7.51
CA GLY A 125 6.59 20.70 6.30
C GLY A 125 5.74 20.09 5.19
N LYS A 126 6.42 19.34 4.32
CA LYS A 126 5.83 18.74 3.12
C LYS A 126 4.63 17.83 3.47
N GLY A 127 3.52 18.04 2.76
CA GLY A 127 2.29 17.25 2.94
C GLY A 127 1.53 17.54 4.25
N GLY A 128 1.83 18.67 4.91
CA GLY A 128 1.24 19.09 6.19
C GLY A 128 1.83 18.39 7.42
N ARG A 129 2.88 17.57 7.22
CA ARG A 129 3.54 16.82 8.28
C ARG A 129 4.29 17.76 9.24
N ILE A 130 4.40 17.37 10.50
CA ILE A 130 4.94 18.18 11.58
C ILE A 130 6.38 17.74 11.88
N PRO A 131 7.39 18.64 11.80
CA PRO A 131 8.75 18.33 12.21
C PRO A 131 8.83 18.07 13.71
N VAL A 132 9.61 17.07 14.08
CA VAL A 132 9.87 16.71 15.48
C VAL A 132 11.36 16.76 15.77
N GLU A 133 11.66 16.95 17.05
CA GLU A 133 13.01 16.80 17.61
C GLU A 133 13.43 15.32 17.63
N ASP A 134 14.70 15.06 17.92
CA ASP A 134 15.29 13.72 17.89
C ASP A 134 14.60 12.71 18.81
N ASP A 135 13.90 13.17 19.84
CA ASP A 135 13.15 12.33 20.79
C ASP A 135 11.63 12.27 20.52
N LEU A 136 11.22 12.71 19.31
CA LEU A 136 9.85 12.73 18.79
C LEU A 136 8.93 13.79 19.40
N ARG A 137 9.48 14.74 20.16
CA ARG A 137 8.72 15.85 20.72
C ARG A 137 8.60 17.01 19.75
N LEU A 138 7.58 17.83 19.98
CA LEU A 138 7.40 19.10 19.28
C LEU A 138 8.29 20.18 19.90
N LYS A 139 9.04 20.90 19.06
CA LYS A 139 10.08 21.88 19.47
C LYS A 139 9.67 22.85 20.57
N ASP A 140 8.50 23.47 20.44
CA ASP A 140 7.99 24.50 21.36
C ASP A 140 6.97 23.94 22.37
N HIS A 141 6.72 22.62 22.33
CA HIS A 141 5.74 21.92 23.15
C HIS A 141 6.32 20.57 23.61
N PRO A 142 7.27 20.56 24.56
CA PRO A 142 7.97 19.35 25.01
C PRO A 142 7.05 18.33 25.71
N GLU A 143 5.82 18.70 26.05
CA GLU A 143 4.77 17.82 26.54
C GLU A 143 4.06 17.03 25.41
N VAL A 144 4.25 17.42 24.14
CA VAL A 144 3.59 16.84 22.98
C VAL A 144 4.56 15.96 22.19
N PHE A 145 4.16 14.72 21.96
CA PHE A 145 4.84 13.78 21.05
C PHE A 145 4.07 13.66 19.74
N VAL A 146 4.78 13.68 18.61
CA VAL A 146 4.18 13.48 17.29
C VAL A 146 4.83 12.25 16.65
N VAL A 147 4.02 11.26 16.29
CA VAL A 147 4.49 9.95 15.81
C VAL A 147 3.71 9.49 14.59
N GLY A 148 4.26 8.50 13.87
CA GLY A 148 3.63 7.94 12.68
C GLY A 148 3.63 8.90 11.49
N ASP A 149 2.64 8.76 10.61
CA ASP A 149 2.67 9.41 9.30
C ASP A 149 2.55 10.93 9.33
N ILE A 150 2.01 11.49 10.43
CA ILE A 150 1.93 12.95 10.64
C ILE A 150 3.29 13.56 10.99
N ALA A 151 4.23 12.79 11.53
CA ALA A 151 5.53 13.29 11.97
C ALA A 151 6.54 13.29 10.82
N ILE A 152 7.36 14.33 10.70
CA ILE A 152 8.60 14.32 9.92
C ILE A 152 9.72 13.91 10.88
N ILE A 153 10.01 12.61 10.90
CA ILE A 153 11.07 12.03 11.73
C ILE A 153 12.35 11.94 10.90
N THR A 154 13.44 12.52 11.40
CA THR A 154 14.76 12.44 10.78
C THR A 154 15.60 11.36 11.48
N ASP A 155 16.14 10.43 10.71
CA ASP A 155 17.11 9.44 11.19
C ASP A 155 18.45 10.15 11.44
N THR A 156 18.79 10.34 12.72
CA THR A 156 19.99 11.07 13.16
C THR A 156 21.31 10.42 12.69
N LYS A 157 21.31 9.12 12.38
CA LYS A 157 22.52 8.41 11.88
C LYS A 157 22.71 8.57 10.39
N LYS A 158 21.63 8.71 9.63
CA LYS A 158 21.64 8.73 8.17
C LYS A 158 21.29 10.08 7.57
N ASP A 159 20.98 11.07 8.41
CA ASP A 159 20.54 12.41 8.03
C ASP A 159 19.44 12.37 6.94
N ARG A 160 18.46 11.48 7.14
CA ARG A 160 17.38 11.24 6.17
C ARG A 160 16.03 11.18 6.85
N GLN A 161 15.03 11.77 6.21
CA GLN A 161 13.65 11.61 6.65
C GLN A 161 13.21 10.16 6.53
N LEU A 162 12.59 9.63 7.58
CA LEU A 162 12.01 8.30 7.56
C LEU A 162 10.74 8.27 6.70
N PRO A 163 10.53 7.16 5.98
CA PRO A 163 9.33 6.98 5.17
C PRO A 163 8.09 6.77 6.06
N GLN A 164 6.92 7.07 5.49
CA GLN A 164 5.61 6.82 6.11
C GLN A 164 5.29 5.31 6.01
N LEU A 165 5.89 4.53 6.90
CA LEU A 165 5.73 3.07 6.98
C LEU A 165 5.15 2.68 8.35
N GLY A 166 4.32 1.63 8.35
CA GLY A 166 3.79 1.06 9.59
C GLY A 166 4.90 0.63 10.57
N SER A 167 6.04 0.15 10.08
CA SER A 167 7.20 -0.20 10.93
C SER A 167 7.84 1.02 11.60
N VAL A 168 7.84 2.17 10.94
CA VAL A 168 8.31 3.45 11.51
C VAL A 168 7.31 3.93 12.55
N ALA A 169 6.01 3.93 12.22
CA ALA A 169 4.95 4.32 13.14
C ALA A 169 4.92 3.47 14.42
N GLN A 170 5.06 2.15 14.29
CA GLN A 170 5.10 1.22 15.43
C GLN A 170 6.30 1.49 16.34
N GLN A 171 7.50 1.64 15.77
CA GLN A 171 8.71 1.91 16.56
C GLN A 171 8.67 3.30 17.21
N ALA A 172 8.23 4.32 16.47
CA ALA A 172 8.09 5.68 16.98
C ALA A 172 7.05 5.77 18.10
N GLY A 173 5.90 5.10 17.96
CA GLY A 173 4.87 5.05 18.99
C GLY A 173 5.34 4.33 20.26
N HIS A 174 6.06 3.22 20.12
CA HIS A 174 6.65 2.52 21.26
C HIS A 174 7.66 3.40 22.00
N HIS A 175 8.58 4.01 21.25
CA HIS A 175 9.61 4.92 21.79
C HIS A 175 9.00 6.13 22.51
N ALA A 176 7.99 6.76 21.91
CA ALA A 176 7.27 7.87 22.57
C ALA A 176 6.64 7.43 23.89
N GLY A 177 6.05 6.23 23.94
CA GLY A 177 5.52 5.66 25.18
C GLY A 177 6.59 5.47 26.26
N GLU A 178 7.76 4.94 25.90
CA GLU A 178 8.90 4.79 26.80
C GLU A 178 9.40 6.15 27.31
N ASN A 179 9.52 7.14 26.42
CA ASN A 179 9.92 8.50 26.80
C ASN A 179 8.92 9.17 27.72
N ILE A 180 7.62 9.02 27.49
CA ILE A 180 6.58 9.52 28.40
C ILE A 180 6.76 8.89 29.79
N ALA A 181 6.95 7.58 29.87
CA ALA A 181 7.17 6.88 31.14
C ALA A 181 8.45 7.37 31.87
N ARG A 182 9.51 7.66 31.13
CA ARG A 182 10.76 8.22 31.68
C ARG A 182 10.55 9.62 32.25
N LEU A 183 9.88 10.50 31.50
CA LEU A 183 9.61 11.87 31.92
C LEU A 183 8.73 11.91 33.18
N VAL A 184 7.72 11.04 33.28
CA VAL A 184 6.89 10.89 34.49
C VAL A 184 7.74 10.45 35.71
N GLN A 185 8.81 9.69 35.49
CA GLN A 185 9.76 9.28 36.54
C GLN A 185 10.88 10.32 36.80
N GLY A 186 10.83 11.49 36.16
CA GLY A 186 11.88 12.51 36.27
C GLY A 186 13.20 12.13 35.58
N LYS A 187 13.19 11.15 34.67
CA LYS A 187 14.34 10.76 33.86
C LYS A 187 14.35 11.53 32.54
N PRO A 188 15.54 11.84 31.97
CA PRO A 188 15.63 12.50 30.67
C PRO A 188 15.10 11.59 29.54
N ALA A 189 14.48 12.21 28.53
CA ALA A 189 14.07 11.54 27.30
C ALA A 189 15.30 11.07 26.50
N GLU A 190 15.12 10.00 25.73
CA GLU A 190 16.13 9.42 24.85
C GLU A 190 15.80 9.69 23.37
N PRO A 191 16.82 9.85 22.51
CA PRO A 191 16.61 10.04 21.08
C PRO A 191 16.05 8.77 20.43
N PHE A 192 15.21 8.95 19.42
CA PHE A 192 14.63 7.87 18.63
C PHE A 192 15.61 7.36 17.59
N GLU A 193 15.80 6.04 17.57
CA GLU A 193 16.60 5.37 16.55
C GLU A 193 15.76 4.32 15.80
N TYR A 194 15.53 4.56 14.51
CA TYR A 194 14.79 3.61 13.69
C TYR A 194 15.65 2.39 13.34
N ARG A 195 15.16 1.20 13.72
CA ARG A 195 15.73 -0.06 13.27
C ARG A 195 15.03 -0.53 12.00
N ASP A 196 15.70 -0.33 10.88
CA ASP A 196 15.23 -0.76 9.57
C ASP A 196 15.30 -2.29 9.43
N LYS A 197 14.14 -2.94 9.54
CA LYS A 197 14.00 -4.40 9.37
C LYS A 197 13.90 -4.82 7.89
N GLY A 198 13.91 -3.86 6.98
CA GLY A 198 13.65 -4.05 5.56
C GLY A 198 12.21 -3.82 5.17
N THR A 199 11.97 -3.96 3.87
CA THR A 199 10.69 -3.70 3.22
C THR A 199 10.35 -4.83 2.26
N MET A 200 9.06 -5.07 2.05
CA MET A 200 8.56 -6.09 1.16
C MET A 200 7.26 -5.63 0.50
N ALA A 201 7.02 -6.12 -0.71
CA ALA A 201 5.77 -5.89 -1.42
C ALA A 201 5.40 -7.17 -2.16
N THR A 202 4.15 -7.58 -2.08
CA THR A 202 3.64 -8.65 -2.95
C THR A 202 3.31 -8.06 -4.33
N ILE A 203 3.37 -8.89 -5.37
CA ILE A 203 3.01 -8.49 -6.74
C ILE A 203 1.85 -9.34 -7.24
N GLY A 204 1.73 -10.56 -6.74
CA GLY A 204 0.71 -11.53 -7.09
C GLY A 204 1.03 -12.85 -6.40
N ARG A 205 0.20 -13.85 -6.59
CA ARG A 205 0.41 -15.20 -6.10
C ARG A 205 1.76 -15.76 -6.56
N GLY A 206 2.59 -16.13 -5.59
CA GLY A 206 3.90 -16.70 -5.85
C GLY A 206 4.95 -15.68 -6.30
N ALA A 207 4.66 -14.38 -6.27
CA ALA A 207 5.61 -13.34 -6.64
C ALA A 207 5.59 -12.16 -5.66
N ALA A 208 6.74 -11.92 -5.04
CA ALA A 208 6.97 -10.76 -4.19
C ALA A 208 8.40 -10.23 -4.35
N VAL A 209 8.67 -9.09 -3.74
CA VAL A 209 10.02 -8.55 -3.55
C VAL A 209 10.28 -8.30 -2.08
N VAL A 210 11.51 -8.58 -1.64
CA VAL A 210 11.99 -8.28 -0.29
C VAL A 210 13.34 -7.58 -0.40
N GLU A 211 13.51 -6.51 0.34
CA GLU A 211 14.78 -5.81 0.50
C GLU A 211 15.11 -5.69 1.99
N MET A 212 16.26 -6.25 2.38
CA MET A 212 16.79 -6.17 3.73
C MET A 212 18.08 -5.34 3.71
N PRO A 213 18.22 -4.33 4.58
CA PRO A 213 19.38 -3.41 4.56
C PRO A 213 20.73 -4.15 4.63
N GLU A 214 20.82 -5.17 5.50
CA GLU A 214 22.07 -5.89 5.79
C GLU A 214 22.16 -7.27 5.10
N HIS A 215 21.03 -7.82 4.63
CA HIS A 215 20.94 -9.23 4.18
C HIS A 215 20.62 -9.36 2.69
N GLY A 216 20.67 -8.26 1.94
CA GLY A 216 20.46 -8.25 0.49
C GLY A 216 18.99 -8.22 0.09
N THR A 217 18.64 -8.92 -0.99
CA THR A 217 17.31 -8.83 -1.60
C THR A 217 16.84 -10.18 -2.09
N MET A 218 15.53 -10.40 -2.14
CA MET A 218 14.91 -11.62 -2.63
C MET A 218 13.74 -11.30 -3.56
N THR A 219 13.50 -12.15 -4.56
CA THR A 219 12.38 -12.01 -5.51
C THR A 219 11.66 -13.33 -5.73
N GLY A 220 10.45 -13.26 -6.30
CA GLY A 220 9.68 -14.41 -6.74
C GLY A 220 9.14 -15.28 -5.63
N HIS A 221 9.08 -16.58 -5.87
CA HIS A 221 8.38 -17.49 -4.98
C HIS A 221 9.01 -17.55 -3.58
N ALA A 222 10.33 -17.49 -3.47
CA ALA A 222 11.02 -17.44 -2.19
C ALA A 222 10.68 -16.15 -1.40
N ALA A 223 10.65 -15.00 -2.09
CA ALA A 223 10.21 -13.73 -1.50
C ALA A 223 8.76 -13.80 -1.04
N TRP A 224 7.89 -14.43 -1.83
CA TRP A 224 6.48 -14.57 -1.54
C TRP A 224 6.22 -15.50 -0.33
N LEU A 225 6.95 -16.60 -0.20
CA LEU A 225 6.92 -17.45 0.99
C LEU A 225 7.38 -16.69 2.25
N ALA A 226 8.46 -15.92 2.15
CA ALA A 226 8.93 -15.11 3.27
C ALA A 226 7.92 -14.02 3.65
N TRP A 227 7.30 -13.38 2.65
CA TRP A 227 6.23 -12.40 2.85
C TRP A 227 5.08 -13.04 3.63
N MET A 228 4.61 -14.24 3.24
CA MET A 228 3.56 -14.94 3.97
C MET A 228 3.97 -15.27 5.40
N ALA A 229 5.19 -15.77 5.62
CA ALA A 229 5.67 -16.11 6.95
C ALA A 229 5.71 -14.89 7.88
N VAL A 230 6.22 -13.75 7.39
CA VAL A 230 6.30 -12.50 8.17
C VAL A 230 4.91 -11.96 8.46
N HIS A 231 4.02 -11.88 7.46
CA HIS A 231 2.68 -11.35 7.69
C HIS A 231 1.87 -12.26 8.61
N ALA A 232 1.98 -13.58 8.47
CA ALA A 232 1.39 -14.53 9.41
C ALA A 232 1.89 -14.31 10.84
N ALA A 233 3.18 -14.04 11.03
CA ALA A 233 3.74 -13.73 12.35
C ALA A 233 3.19 -12.41 12.92
N LEU A 234 2.99 -11.40 12.08
CA LEU A 234 2.52 -10.06 12.44
C LEU A 234 1.01 -9.95 12.67
N LEU A 235 0.20 -10.90 12.19
CA LEU A 235 -1.24 -10.95 12.52
C LEU A 235 -1.42 -11.07 14.05
N SER A 236 -2.06 -10.06 14.64
CA SER A 236 -2.47 -10.02 16.04
C SER A 236 -3.86 -10.65 16.18
N GLY A 237 -4.02 -11.64 17.06
CA GLY A 237 -5.30 -12.33 17.32
C GLY A 237 -5.22 -13.82 16.99
N GLY A 238 -5.51 -14.71 17.94
CA GLY A 238 -5.37 -16.16 17.77
C GLY A 238 -6.32 -16.76 16.71
N GLU A 239 -7.55 -16.27 16.63
CA GLU A 239 -8.62 -16.79 15.74
C GLU A 239 -8.58 -16.18 14.32
N GLU A 240 -8.23 -14.88 14.21
CA GLU A 240 -8.08 -14.19 12.92
C GLU A 240 -6.82 -14.65 12.17
N LYS A 241 -5.77 -15.00 12.92
CA LYS A 241 -4.51 -15.54 12.39
C LYS A 241 -4.68 -16.93 11.78
N THR A 242 -5.48 -17.80 12.39
CA THR A 242 -5.73 -19.16 11.88
C THR A 242 -6.59 -19.13 10.62
N THR A 243 -7.66 -18.34 10.58
CA THR A 243 -8.51 -18.20 9.40
C THR A 243 -7.72 -17.64 8.20
N THR A 244 -6.89 -16.61 8.42
CA THR A 244 -6.08 -16.02 7.35
C THR A 244 -5.02 -16.99 6.81
N ILE A 245 -4.35 -17.76 7.67
CA ILE A 245 -3.36 -18.77 7.26
C ILE A 245 -4.04 -19.92 6.50
N VAL A 246 -5.22 -20.36 6.92
CA VAL A 246 -6.02 -21.39 6.23
C VAL A 246 -6.53 -20.87 4.89
N ASP A 247 -7.04 -19.64 4.83
CA ASP A 247 -7.48 -19.00 3.58
C ASP A 247 -6.30 -18.80 2.61
N TRP A 248 -5.11 -18.46 3.11
CA TRP A 248 -3.90 -18.40 2.28
C TRP A 248 -3.49 -19.78 1.77
N GLY A 249 -3.44 -20.80 2.64
CA GLY A 249 -3.15 -22.18 2.25
C GLY A 249 -4.16 -22.73 1.24
N TRP A 250 -5.45 -22.46 1.46
CA TRP A 250 -6.54 -22.86 0.57
C TRP A 250 -6.50 -22.12 -0.77
N ASN A 251 -6.27 -20.80 -0.77
CA ASN A 251 -6.07 -20.03 -1.99
C ASN A 251 -4.91 -20.62 -2.79
N VAL A 252 -3.77 -20.88 -2.14
CA VAL A 252 -2.53 -21.41 -2.73
C VAL A 252 -2.68 -22.85 -3.24
N ALA A 253 -3.58 -23.65 -2.66
CA ALA A 253 -3.88 -24.99 -3.13
C ALA A 253 -4.95 -25.02 -4.25
N THR A 254 -6.00 -24.19 -4.15
CA THR A 254 -7.23 -24.37 -4.96
C THR A 254 -7.45 -23.33 -6.04
N LYS A 255 -6.70 -22.21 -6.04
CA LYS A 255 -6.97 -21.05 -6.91
C LYS A 255 -8.33 -20.37 -6.68
N LYS A 256 -9.02 -20.68 -5.57
CA LYS A 256 -10.34 -20.09 -5.24
C LYS A 256 -10.28 -19.27 -3.96
N ARG A 257 -10.77 -18.02 -4.00
CA ARG A 257 -11.01 -17.17 -2.82
C ARG A 257 -12.27 -17.65 -2.09
N GLY A 258 -12.16 -17.85 -0.77
CA GLY A 258 -13.17 -18.51 0.06
C GLY A 258 -14.35 -17.63 0.53
N LYS A 259 -14.27 -16.30 0.40
CA LYS A 259 -15.37 -15.39 0.77
C LYS A 259 -15.92 -14.68 -0.46
N ARG A 260 -17.18 -14.97 -0.77
CA ARG A 260 -17.91 -14.54 -1.96
C ARG A 260 -19.12 -13.73 -1.52
N ILE A 261 -19.27 -12.52 -2.04
CA ILE A 261 -20.55 -11.82 -2.04
C ILE A 261 -20.92 -11.76 -3.52
N MET A 262 -21.90 -12.58 -3.93
CA MET A 262 -22.52 -12.43 -5.23
C MET A 262 -23.67 -11.46 -5.03
N VAL A 263 -23.50 -10.25 -5.55
CA VAL A 263 -24.59 -9.29 -5.66
C VAL A 263 -25.38 -9.71 -6.90
N THR A 264 -26.62 -10.13 -6.69
CA THR A 264 -27.54 -10.52 -7.78
C THR A 264 -28.29 -9.28 -8.28
N ASP A 265 -28.85 -9.32 -9.49
CA ASP A 265 -29.59 -8.18 -10.06
C ASP A 265 -30.77 -7.72 -9.17
N GLU A 266 -31.28 -8.58 -8.29
CA GLU A 266 -32.28 -8.23 -7.28
C GLU A 266 -31.75 -7.23 -6.24
N ASP A 267 -30.46 -7.28 -5.89
CA ASP A 267 -29.84 -6.41 -4.88
C ASP A 267 -29.57 -4.98 -5.40
N VAL A 268 -29.42 -4.82 -6.72
CA VAL A 268 -29.21 -3.51 -7.36
C VAL A 268 -30.54 -2.81 -7.67
N LEU A 269 -31.61 -3.59 -7.87
CA LEU A 269 -32.94 -3.07 -8.21
C LEU A 269 -33.86 -2.86 -6.99
N SER A 270 -33.58 -3.48 -5.84
CA SER A 270 -34.42 -3.35 -4.64
C SER A 270 -34.14 -2.09 -3.82
N GLY A 271 -32.95 -1.50 -3.86
CA GLY A 271 -32.65 -0.30 -3.08
C GLY A 271 -32.85 -0.46 -1.56
N ASP A 272 -32.95 -1.69 -1.07
CA ASP A 272 -33.15 -1.98 0.35
C ASP A 272 -31.77 -2.14 1.00
N THR A 273 -31.23 -1.01 1.46
CA THR A 273 -30.32 -1.01 2.61
C THR A 273 -31.16 -1.31 3.85
N GLU A 274 -31.21 -2.56 4.30
CA GLU A 274 -31.61 -2.87 5.67
C GLU A 274 -30.44 -2.61 6.63
N GLU A 275 -30.78 -1.97 7.75
CA GLU A 275 -29.94 -1.48 8.86
C GLU A 275 -29.04 -2.53 9.54
#